data_AF-A0A6B0V560-F1
#
_entry.id   AF-A0A6B0V560-F1
#
_cell.length_a   1.000
_cell.length_b   1.000
_cell.length_c   1.000
_cell.angle_alpha   90.00
_cell.angle_beta   90.00
_cell.angle_gamma   90.00
#
_symmetry.space_group_name_H-M   'P 1'
#
loop_
_entity.id
_entity.type
_entity.pdbx_description
1 polymer ?
#
loop_
_entity_poly.entity_id
_entity_poly.type
_entity_poly.pdbx_seq_one_letter_code
_entity_poly.pdbx_strand_id
1 'polypeptide(L)'
;DVDYKSFDNQRDDEDMVLGSQTARSLQNLKKEARQEVFARIRRFFVTASDYIILKFPLKSEVLKSAEVARLSTIEQARFADVKYFIDRFPVLLTVAEEQSMGSALDEVQAQFSRLQVGDLPAQITMQKRIDEQWGAVSDLQDMDGTFKYAKLSKVMLGILTVLHSNAECERVFSRVKKAHTQFCSSMSKKALEQLSVVTCSQSGKCHEQVFDKDFLRKAKAATSSVLDQPS
;
A
#
# COMPACT_ATOMS: atom_id res chain seq x y z
N ASP A 1 16.57 -17.11 8.03
CA ASP A 1 15.98 -17.59 6.78
C ASP A 1 15.40 -18.98 6.99
N VAL A 2 14.14 -19.17 6.63
CA VAL A 2 13.49 -20.50 6.67
C VAL A 2 13.80 -21.21 5.35
N ASP A 3 14.30 -22.43 5.40
CA ASP A 3 14.54 -23.25 4.20
C ASP A 3 13.24 -23.86 3.69
N TYR A 4 12.45 -23.07 2.96
CA TYR A 4 11.17 -23.49 2.37
C TYR A 4 11.32 -24.56 1.25
N LYS A 5 12.54 -24.86 0.81
CA LYS A 5 12.81 -25.93 -0.17
C LYS A 5 12.89 -27.30 0.50
N SER A 6 13.26 -27.34 1.79
CA SER A 6 13.24 -28.56 2.58
C SER A 6 11.81 -29.08 2.74
N PHE A 7 11.65 -30.40 2.62
CA PHE A 7 10.38 -31.09 2.85
C PHE A 7 9.88 -30.89 4.29
N ASP A 8 10.80 -30.83 5.26
CA ASP A 8 10.47 -30.66 6.69
C ASP A 8 9.79 -29.31 6.99
N ASN A 9 10.00 -28.32 6.12
CA ASN A 9 9.39 -26.98 6.23
C ASN A 9 8.19 -26.81 5.29
N GLN A 10 7.78 -27.87 4.60
CA GLN A 10 6.58 -27.89 3.77
C GLN A 10 5.47 -28.65 4.50
N ARG A 11 4.23 -28.33 4.15
CA ARG A 11 3.09 -29.07 4.68
C ARG A 11 3.09 -30.50 4.15
N ASP A 12 2.49 -31.41 4.92
CA ASP A 12 2.16 -32.75 4.44
C ASP A 12 1.16 -32.69 3.27
N ASP A 13 1.11 -33.77 2.50
CA ASP A 13 0.24 -33.86 1.31
C ASP A 13 -1.25 -33.63 1.67
N GLU A 14 -1.68 -34.09 2.85
CA GLU A 14 -3.08 -33.97 3.31
C GLU A 14 -3.43 -32.55 3.79
N ASP A 15 -2.44 -31.78 4.25
CA ASP A 15 -2.63 -30.42 4.80
C ASP A 15 -2.31 -29.31 3.79
N MET A 16 -1.91 -29.70 2.58
CA MET A 16 -1.58 -28.76 1.53
C MET A 16 -2.84 -28.05 1.02
N VAL A 17 -2.74 -26.73 0.87
CA VAL A 17 -3.88 -25.89 0.50
C VAL A 17 -4.22 -26.11 -0.98
N LEU A 18 -5.16 -27.01 -1.22
CA LEU A 18 -5.69 -27.35 -2.54
C LEU A 18 -7.17 -26.98 -2.62
N GLY A 19 -7.60 -26.54 -3.81
CA GLY A 19 -9.03 -26.36 -4.07
C GLY A 19 -9.79 -27.68 -3.87
N SER A 20 -11.00 -27.61 -3.33
CA SER A 20 -11.81 -28.78 -3.00
C SER A 20 -12.06 -29.72 -4.18
N GLN A 21 -12.18 -29.17 -5.39
CA GLN A 21 -12.29 -29.95 -6.62
C GLN A 21 -10.99 -30.70 -6.95
N THR A 22 -9.85 -30.02 -6.85
CA THR A 22 -8.52 -30.61 -7.07
C THR A 22 -8.26 -31.74 -6.08
N ALA A 23 -8.54 -31.53 -4.80
CA ALA A 23 -8.36 -32.55 -3.76
C ALA A 23 -9.17 -33.82 -4.05
N ARG A 24 -10.44 -33.70 -4.46
CA ARG A 24 -11.28 -34.84 -4.86
C ARG A 24 -10.73 -35.56 -6.09
N SER A 25 -10.24 -34.84 -7.08
CA SER A 25 -9.63 -35.46 -8.27
C SER A 25 -8.37 -36.25 -7.91
N LEU A 26 -7.57 -35.79 -6.95
CA LEU A 26 -6.37 -36.50 -6.48
C LEU A 26 -6.69 -37.78 -5.71
N GLN A 27 -7.84 -37.83 -5.02
CA GLN A 27 -8.30 -39.02 -4.31
C GLN A 27 -8.55 -40.20 -5.27
N ASN A 28 -8.95 -39.92 -6.50
CA ASN A 28 -9.23 -40.93 -7.53
C ASN A 28 -7.98 -41.40 -8.29
N LEU A 29 -6.81 -40.80 -8.04
CA LEU A 29 -5.56 -41.19 -8.69
C LEU A 29 -4.89 -42.37 -7.97
N LYS A 30 -4.16 -43.18 -8.75
CA LYS A 30 -3.23 -44.19 -8.22
C LYS A 30 -2.13 -43.52 -7.40
N LYS A 31 -1.57 -44.27 -6.44
CA LYS A 31 -0.58 -43.77 -5.47
C LYS A 31 0.63 -43.10 -6.15
N GLU A 32 1.14 -43.71 -7.21
CA GLU A 32 2.33 -43.24 -7.93
C GLU A 32 2.04 -41.93 -8.67
N ALA A 33 0.88 -41.84 -9.33
CA ALA A 33 0.44 -40.62 -10.01
C ALA A 33 0.13 -39.51 -9.01
N ARG A 34 -0.43 -39.85 -7.84
CA ARG A 34 -0.68 -38.91 -6.75
C ARG A 34 0.62 -38.30 -6.24
N GLN A 35 1.64 -39.13 -5.94
CA GLN A 35 2.95 -38.66 -5.49
C GLN A 35 3.63 -37.72 -6.49
N GLU A 36 3.57 -38.04 -7.78
CA GLU A 36 4.11 -37.18 -8.84
C GLU A 36 3.40 -35.81 -8.89
N VAL A 37 2.07 -35.80 -8.72
CA VAL A 37 1.32 -34.54 -8.70
C VAL A 37 1.67 -33.70 -7.46
N PHE A 38 1.77 -34.32 -6.28
CA PHE A 38 2.21 -33.62 -5.06
C PHE A 38 3.62 -33.05 -5.19
N ALA A 39 4.56 -33.79 -5.80
CA ALA A 39 5.90 -33.28 -6.10
C ALA A 39 5.86 -32.04 -7.02
N ARG A 40 4.99 -32.03 -8.03
CA ARG A 40 4.80 -30.87 -8.91
C ARG A 40 4.17 -29.68 -8.21
N ILE A 41 3.20 -29.91 -7.33
CA ILE A 41 2.57 -28.84 -6.55
C ILE A 41 3.60 -28.20 -5.60
N ARG A 42 4.41 -29.01 -4.92
CA ARG A 42 5.52 -28.53 -4.08
C ARG A 42 6.51 -27.68 -4.90
N ARG A 43 6.89 -28.17 -6.08
CA ARG A 43 7.75 -27.42 -7.02
C ARG A 43 7.13 -26.09 -7.46
N PHE A 44 5.81 -26.06 -7.69
CA PHE A 44 5.09 -24.81 -7.96
C PHE A 44 5.22 -23.83 -6.81
N PHE A 45 4.96 -24.24 -5.56
CA PHE A 45 5.11 -23.37 -4.40
C PHE A 45 6.55 -22.89 -4.20
N VAL A 46 7.55 -23.76 -4.37
CA VAL A 46 8.97 -23.38 -4.33
C VAL A 46 9.28 -22.31 -5.39
N THR A 47 8.80 -22.50 -6.62
CA THR A 47 9.03 -21.55 -7.73
C THR A 47 8.34 -20.22 -7.48
N ALA A 48 7.11 -20.24 -6.95
CA ALA A 48 6.38 -19.03 -6.57
C ALA A 48 7.10 -18.29 -5.44
N SER A 49 7.59 -18.99 -4.42
CA SER A 49 8.38 -18.42 -3.33
C SER A 49 9.70 -17.85 -3.82
N ASP A 50 10.43 -18.56 -4.69
CA ASP A 50 11.65 -18.06 -5.34
C ASP A 50 11.37 -16.74 -6.08
N TYR A 51 10.26 -16.69 -6.83
CA TYR A 51 9.84 -15.50 -7.54
C TYR A 51 9.49 -14.34 -6.60
N ILE A 52 8.75 -14.61 -5.52
CA ILE A 52 8.42 -13.61 -4.51
C ILE A 52 9.69 -13.09 -3.85
N ILE A 53 10.62 -13.95 -3.44
CA ILE A 53 11.88 -13.53 -2.80
C ILE A 53 12.75 -12.73 -3.77
N LEU A 54 12.75 -13.10 -5.06
CA LEU A 54 13.51 -12.40 -6.10
C LEU A 54 12.92 -11.01 -6.42
N LYS A 55 11.59 -10.89 -6.48
CA LYS A 55 10.90 -9.68 -6.95
C LYS A 55 10.45 -8.76 -5.83
N PHE A 56 10.05 -9.34 -4.70
CA PHE A 56 9.66 -8.58 -3.54
C PHE A 56 10.93 -8.15 -2.80
N PRO A 57 11.11 -6.86 -2.50
CA PRO A 57 12.35 -6.38 -1.92
C PRO A 57 12.35 -6.65 -0.41
N LEU A 58 12.30 -7.93 -0.01
CA LEU A 58 12.26 -8.39 1.40
C LEU A 58 13.46 -7.89 2.22
N LYS A 59 14.58 -7.59 1.54
CA LYS A 59 15.81 -7.03 2.14
C LYS A 59 15.89 -5.50 2.04
N SER A 60 14.84 -4.82 1.57
CA SER A 60 14.81 -3.37 1.47
C SER A 60 15.01 -2.73 2.83
N GLU A 61 16.05 -1.90 2.94
CA GLU A 61 16.28 -1.07 4.12
C GLU A 61 15.09 -0.16 4.40
N VAL A 62 14.43 0.34 3.35
CA VAL A 62 13.23 1.18 3.49
C VAL A 62 12.09 0.42 4.18
N LEU A 63 11.85 -0.84 3.79
CA LEU A 63 10.77 -1.62 4.39
C LEU A 63 11.09 -2.00 5.84
N LYS A 64 12.37 -2.30 6.14
CA LYS A 64 12.82 -2.58 7.51
C LYS A 64 12.69 -1.35 8.40
N SER A 65 13.18 -0.19 7.96
CA SER A 65 13.05 1.03 8.74
C SER A 65 11.59 1.47 8.88
N ALA A 66 10.72 1.14 7.93
CA ALA A 66 9.30 1.48 8.03
C ALA A 66 8.56 0.74 9.15
N GLU A 67 9.13 -0.35 9.68
CA GLU A 67 8.55 -1.05 10.84
C GLU A 67 8.46 -0.15 12.07
N VAL A 68 9.21 0.96 12.11
CA VAL A 68 9.11 2.02 13.13
C VAL A 68 7.71 2.60 13.24
N ALA A 69 6.92 2.56 12.16
CA ALA A 69 5.52 3.01 12.16
C ALA A 69 4.56 1.97 12.75
N ARG A 70 5.02 0.77 13.13
CA ARG A 70 4.16 -0.22 13.78
C ARG A 70 4.06 0.10 15.28
N LEU A 71 2.89 0.60 15.69
CA LEU A 71 2.65 1.03 17.06
C LEU A 71 2.84 -0.10 18.09
N SER A 72 2.49 -1.35 17.73
CA SER A 72 2.63 -2.51 18.63
C SER A 72 4.08 -2.89 18.95
N THR A 73 5.06 -2.36 18.22
CA THR A 73 6.49 -2.61 18.42
C THR A 73 7.27 -1.32 18.69
N ILE A 74 6.57 -0.23 19.05
CA ILE A 74 7.17 1.10 19.18
C ILE A 74 8.21 1.15 20.30
N GLU A 75 8.00 0.38 21.38
CA GLU A 75 8.92 0.28 22.53
C GLU A 75 10.31 -0.23 22.14
N GLN A 76 10.38 -1.16 21.18
CA GLN A 76 11.63 -1.74 20.69
C GLN A 76 12.18 -1.01 19.45
N ALA A 77 11.43 -0.06 18.91
CA ALA A 77 11.79 0.67 17.71
C ALA A 77 12.91 1.69 17.98
N ARG A 78 13.72 1.98 16.96
CA ARG A 78 14.84 2.92 17.08
C ARG A 78 14.49 4.25 16.43
N PHE A 79 14.83 5.34 17.09
CA PHE A 79 14.67 6.67 16.50
C PHE A 79 15.48 6.86 15.20
N ALA A 80 16.59 6.12 15.05
CA ALA A 80 17.36 6.10 13.81
C ALA A 80 16.52 5.75 12.57
N ASP A 81 15.51 4.89 12.73
CA ASP A 81 14.61 4.50 11.64
C ASP A 81 13.62 5.63 11.30
N VAL A 82 13.19 6.45 12.27
CA VAL A 82 12.44 7.69 12.00
C VAL A 82 13.32 8.70 11.28
N LYS A 83 14.55 8.91 11.77
CA LYS A 83 15.52 9.83 11.19
C LYS A 83 15.87 9.45 9.74
N TYR A 84 15.99 8.16 9.44
CA TYR A 84 16.20 7.66 8.08
C TYR A 84 15.16 8.23 7.09
N PHE A 85 13.89 8.24 7.46
CA PHE A 85 12.83 8.78 6.60
C PHE A 85 12.85 10.30 6.51
N ILE A 86 13.14 11.00 7.61
CA ILE A 86 13.24 12.47 7.61
C ILE A 86 14.42 12.93 6.74
N ASP A 87 15.58 12.28 6.86
CA ASP A 87 16.77 12.58 6.05
C ASP A 87 16.48 12.32 4.56
N ARG A 88 15.76 11.25 4.25
CA ARG A 88 15.43 10.85 2.87
C ARG A 88 14.29 11.68 2.27
N PHE A 89 13.33 12.10 3.09
CA PHE A 89 12.15 12.85 2.71
C PHE A 89 11.94 14.01 3.70
N PRO A 90 12.69 15.13 3.56
CA PRO A 90 12.61 16.25 4.49
C PRO A 90 11.21 16.85 4.64
N VAL A 91 10.37 16.70 3.60
CA VAL A 91 8.96 17.12 3.59
C VAL A 91 8.11 16.46 4.69
N LEU A 92 8.55 15.33 5.23
CA LEU A 92 7.86 14.65 6.34
C LEU A 92 7.94 15.44 7.65
N LEU A 93 8.99 16.27 7.82
CA LEU A 93 9.17 17.07 9.02
C LEU A 93 8.45 18.40 8.87
N THR A 94 7.44 18.64 9.70
CA THR A 94 6.79 19.95 9.78
C THR A 94 7.67 20.91 10.58
N VAL A 95 8.15 21.96 9.92
CA VAL A 95 8.97 23.02 10.51
C VAL A 95 8.18 24.33 10.50
N ALA A 96 8.06 24.99 11.65
CA ALA A 96 7.44 26.30 11.74
C ALA A 96 8.35 27.39 11.13
N GLU A 97 7.80 28.53 10.72
CA GLU A 97 8.54 29.59 10.00
C GLU A 97 9.81 30.08 10.73
N GLU A 98 9.79 30.09 12.07
CA GLU A 98 10.91 30.54 12.91
C GLU A 98 11.75 29.38 13.49
N GLN A 99 11.40 28.14 13.16
CA GLN A 99 12.02 26.94 13.72
C GLN A 99 13.12 26.39 12.80
N SER A 100 14.24 25.95 13.40
CA SER A 100 15.26 25.22 12.65
C SER A 100 14.87 23.74 12.46
N MET A 101 15.34 23.12 11.37
CA MET A 101 15.18 21.67 11.14
C MET A 101 15.66 20.83 12.35
N GLY A 102 16.78 21.23 12.98
CA GLY A 102 17.32 20.55 14.15
C GLY A 102 16.37 20.60 15.34
N SER A 103 15.85 21.78 15.67
CA SER A 103 14.86 21.94 16.74
C SER A 103 13.58 21.14 16.47
N ALA A 104 13.10 21.13 15.22
CA ALA A 104 11.93 20.34 14.86
C ALA A 104 12.18 18.82 15.00
N LEU A 105 13.40 18.36 14.67
CA LEU A 105 13.79 16.96 14.85
C LEU A 105 13.89 16.58 16.34
N ASP A 106 14.45 17.46 17.17
CA ASP A 106 14.55 17.26 18.62
C ASP A 106 13.16 17.10 19.26
N GLU A 107 12.17 17.86 18.81
CA GLU A 107 10.78 17.70 19.25
C GLU A 107 10.18 16.35 18.84
N VAL A 108 10.43 15.89 17.61
CA VAL A 108 9.97 14.56 17.16
C VAL A 108 10.65 13.47 18.00
N GLN A 109 11.95 13.61 18.29
CA GLN A 109 12.67 12.68 19.15
C GLN A 109 12.10 12.67 20.57
N ALA A 110 11.81 13.84 21.15
CA ALA A 110 11.20 13.94 22.46
C ALA A 110 9.80 13.30 22.50
N GLN A 111 8.97 13.52 21.47
CA GLN A 111 7.66 12.87 21.33
C GLN A 111 7.81 11.34 21.22
N PHE A 112 8.79 10.87 20.44
CA PHE A 112 9.08 9.45 20.26
C PHE A 112 9.46 8.80 21.59
N SER A 113 10.42 9.36 22.33
CA SER A 113 10.83 8.84 23.63
C SER A 113 9.69 8.85 24.65
N ARG A 114 8.84 9.88 24.67
CA ARG A 114 7.65 9.92 25.54
C ARG A 114 6.62 8.84 25.18
N LEU A 115 6.48 8.50 23.90
CA LEU A 115 5.57 7.46 23.45
C LEU A 115 6.07 6.07 23.84
N GLN A 116 7.38 5.83 23.80
CA GLN A 116 7.98 4.52 24.15
C GLN A 116 7.85 4.16 25.64
N VAL A 117 7.74 5.15 26.51
CA VAL A 117 7.61 4.96 27.97
C VAL A 117 6.16 5.14 28.43
N GLY A 118 5.30 5.71 27.58
CA GLY A 118 3.92 6.02 27.92
C GLY A 118 2.96 4.91 27.53
N ASP A 119 2.01 4.60 28.40
CA ASP A 119 0.90 3.72 28.05
C ASP A 119 -0.08 4.44 27.13
N LEU A 120 -0.44 3.76 26.04
CA LEU A 120 -1.49 4.21 25.14
C LEU A 120 -2.85 3.65 25.56
N PRO A 121 -3.94 4.42 25.41
CA PRO A 121 -5.29 3.91 25.64
C PRO A 121 -5.58 2.66 24.80
N ALA A 122 -6.22 1.67 25.40
CA ALA A 122 -6.56 0.41 24.73
C ALA A 122 -7.40 0.63 23.45
N GLN A 123 -8.20 1.69 23.40
CA GLN A 123 -9.00 2.05 22.23
C GLN A 123 -8.12 2.33 21.00
N ILE A 124 -6.88 2.82 21.19
CA ILE A 124 -5.92 3.05 20.12
C ILE A 124 -5.29 1.73 19.70
N THR A 125 -4.76 0.96 20.66
CA THR A 125 -4.03 -0.28 20.35
C THR A 125 -4.92 -1.38 19.76
N MET A 126 -6.22 -1.37 20.06
CA MET A 126 -7.20 -2.31 19.49
C MET A 126 -7.64 -1.98 18.05
N GLN A 127 -7.29 -0.81 17.51
CA GLN A 127 -7.59 -0.51 16.10
C GLN A 127 -6.87 -1.47 15.16
N LYS A 128 -7.57 -1.95 14.12
CA LYS A 128 -7.03 -2.96 13.20
C LYS A 128 -6.00 -2.37 12.23
N ARG A 129 -6.13 -1.10 11.89
CA ARG A 129 -5.30 -0.42 10.89
C ARG A 129 -4.31 0.53 11.54
N ILE A 130 -3.05 0.45 11.10
CA ILE A 130 -1.94 1.23 11.66
C ILE A 130 -2.13 2.73 11.40
N ASP A 131 -2.73 3.12 10.27
CA ASP A 131 -3.02 4.54 9.98
C ASP A 131 -4.11 5.10 10.90
N GLU A 132 -5.13 4.31 11.25
CA GLU A 132 -6.16 4.70 12.22
C GLU A 132 -5.57 4.82 13.64
N GLN A 133 -4.62 3.94 14.00
CA GLN A 133 -3.86 4.03 15.25
C GLN A 133 -3.11 5.36 15.35
N TRP A 134 -2.32 5.73 14.35
CA TRP A 134 -1.59 7.01 14.35
C TRP A 134 -2.49 8.22 14.26
N GLY A 135 -3.65 8.11 13.60
CA GLY A 135 -4.70 9.12 13.65
C GLY A 135 -5.15 9.38 15.09
N ALA A 136 -5.49 8.33 15.83
CA ALA A 136 -5.91 8.46 17.22
C ALA A 136 -4.78 8.93 18.15
N VAL A 137 -3.52 8.54 17.89
CA VAL A 137 -2.34 9.07 18.61
C VAL A 137 -2.18 10.58 18.36
N SER A 138 -2.50 11.05 17.16
CA SER A 138 -2.44 12.47 16.81
C SER A 138 -3.48 13.31 17.55
N ASP A 139 -4.60 12.71 17.93
CA ASP A 139 -5.70 13.35 18.66
C ASP A 139 -5.48 13.39 20.18
N LEU A 140 -4.45 12.72 20.70
CA LEU A 140 -4.14 12.75 22.13
C LEU A 140 -3.67 14.14 22.56
N GLN A 141 -4.36 14.70 23.55
CA GLN A 141 -4.04 16.00 24.15
C GLN A 141 -3.46 15.85 25.55
N ASP A 142 -2.59 16.78 25.93
CA ASP A 142 -2.13 16.97 27.30
C ASP A 142 -3.15 17.84 28.07
N MET A 143 -2.94 18.02 29.38
CA MET A 143 -3.85 18.75 30.27
C MET A 143 -4.02 20.22 29.89
N ASP A 144 -3.07 20.78 29.13
CA ASP A 144 -3.10 22.13 28.59
C ASP A 144 -3.86 22.24 27.25
N GLY A 145 -4.42 21.13 26.75
CA GLY A 145 -5.13 21.06 25.47
C GLY A 145 -4.21 20.97 24.25
N THR A 146 -2.89 20.91 24.44
CA THR A 146 -1.94 20.75 23.35
C THR A 146 -1.82 19.30 22.90
N PHE A 147 -1.66 19.07 21.60
CA PHE A 147 -1.53 17.73 21.05
C PHE A 147 -0.16 17.11 21.40
N LYS A 148 -0.20 16.01 22.18
CA LYS A 148 0.97 15.38 22.80
C LYS A 148 1.99 14.84 21.79
N TYR A 149 1.51 14.35 20.65
CA TYR A 149 2.29 13.65 19.62
C TYR A 149 2.08 14.19 18.19
N ALA A 150 1.77 15.48 18.06
CA ALA A 150 1.36 16.08 16.77
C ALA A 150 2.39 15.92 15.64
N LYS A 151 3.67 16.15 15.92
CA LYS A 151 4.74 16.11 14.90
C LYS A 151 5.10 14.66 14.57
N LEU A 152 5.24 13.82 15.60
CA LEU A 152 5.54 12.40 15.43
C LEU A 152 4.46 11.70 14.61
N SER A 153 3.18 11.94 14.90
CA SER A 153 2.08 11.27 14.20
C SER A 153 2.04 11.66 12.72
N LYS A 154 2.32 12.93 12.38
CA LYS A 154 2.46 13.38 10.98
C LYS A 154 3.60 12.67 10.25
N VAL A 155 4.77 12.54 10.90
CA VAL A 155 5.90 11.81 10.31
C VAL A 155 5.53 10.35 10.05
N MET A 156 4.90 9.68 11.02
CA MET A 156 4.53 8.26 10.91
C MET A 156 3.46 8.02 9.84
N LEU A 157 2.42 8.84 9.79
CA LEU A 157 1.42 8.81 8.70
C LEU A 157 2.08 9.06 7.34
N GLY A 158 3.04 9.98 7.28
CA GLY A 158 3.84 10.23 6.10
C GLY A 158 4.64 9.00 5.65
N ILE A 159 5.31 8.29 6.56
CA ILE A 159 6.03 7.03 6.26
C ILE A 159 5.07 5.99 5.67
N LEU A 160 3.88 5.84 6.24
CA LEU A 160 2.86 4.89 5.74
C LEU A 160 2.43 5.26 4.31
N THR A 161 2.22 6.55 4.01
CA THR A 161 1.83 6.98 2.65
C THR A 161 2.91 6.79 1.60
N VAL A 162 4.19 7.01 1.93
CA VAL A 162 5.32 6.81 1.00
C VAL A 162 5.36 5.38 0.47
N LEU A 163 5.04 4.40 1.31
CA LEU A 163 5.04 2.98 0.92
C LEU A 163 3.86 2.56 0.05
N HIS A 164 2.70 3.23 0.18
CA HIS A 164 1.50 2.90 -0.58
C HIS A 164 1.49 3.43 -2.03
N SER A 165 2.33 4.43 -2.34
CA SER A 165 2.24 5.22 -3.58
C SER A 165 2.30 4.40 -4.88
N ASN A 166 3.08 3.32 -4.93
CA ASN A 166 3.26 2.57 -6.18
C ASN A 166 2.05 1.69 -6.55
N ALA A 167 1.34 1.12 -5.57
CA ALA A 167 0.25 0.18 -5.84
C ALA A 167 -1.02 0.88 -6.37
N GLU A 168 -1.33 2.08 -5.87
CA GLU A 168 -2.46 2.88 -6.37
C GLU A 168 -2.16 3.42 -7.77
N CYS A 169 -0.93 3.89 -8.03
CA CYS A 169 -0.52 4.34 -9.36
C CYS A 169 -0.62 3.21 -10.39
N GLU A 170 -0.12 2.01 -10.08
CA GLU A 170 -0.26 0.84 -10.97
C GLU A 170 -1.73 0.46 -11.21
N ARG A 171 -2.59 0.57 -10.19
CA ARG A 171 -4.03 0.31 -10.34
C ARG A 171 -4.69 1.33 -11.27
N VAL A 172 -4.33 2.61 -11.14
CA VAL A 172 -4.77 3.68 -12.06
C VAL A 172 -4.24 3.42 -13.48
N PHE A 173 -2.95 3.10 -13.63
CA PHE A 173 -2.35 2.80 -14.93
C PHE A 173 -2.94 1.55 -15.59
N SER A 174 -3.36 0.55 -14.82
CA SER A 174 -4.07 -0.63 -15.37
C SER A 174 -5.44 -0.26 -15.97
N ARG A 175 -6.17 0.68 -15.35
CA ARG A 175 -7.43 1.22 -15.88
C ARG A 175 -7.18 2.04 -17.15
N VAL A 176 -6.14 2.87 -17.14
CA VAL A 176 -5.72 3.68 -18.29
C VAL A 176 -5.29 2.80 -19.47
N LYS A 177 -4.55 1.72 -19.22
CA LYS A 177 -4.13 0.76 -20.26
C LYS A 177 -5.34 0.14 -20.97
N LYS A 178 -6.40 -0.19 -20.22
CA LYS A 178 -7.66 -0.72 -20.77
C LYS A 178 -8.36 0.30 -21.70
N ALA A 179 -8.32 1.59 -21.36
CA ALA A 179 -8.85 2.66 -22.20
C ALA A 179 -8.01 2.88 -23.47
N HIS A 180 -6.68 2.81 -23.37
CA HIS A 180 -5.76 3.08 -24.47
C HIS A 180 -5.68 1.94 -25.51
N THR A 181 -5.76 0.66 -25.11
CA THR A 181 -5.51 -0.45 -26.04
C THR A 181 -6.76 -1.20 -26.54
N GLN A 182 -7.92 -1.04 -25.92
CA GLN A 182 -9.13 -1.80 -26.32
C GLN A 182 -10.29 -0.94 -26.85
N PHE A 183 -10.40 0.34 -26.48
CA PHE A 183 -11.56 1.15 -26.84
C PHE A 183 -11.27 2.47 -27.56
N CYS A 184 -10.11 3.12 -27.35
CA CYS A 184 -9.80 4.40 -28.01
C CYS A 184 -8.29 4.59 -28.25
N SER A 185 -7.74 4.04 -29.34
CA SER A 185 -6.33 4.25 -29.75
C SER A 185 -5.99 5.67 -30.20
N SER A 186 -6.99 6.58 -30.28
CA SER A 186 -6.87 7.95 -30.81
C SER A 186 -6.90 9.05 -29.72
N MET A 187 -6.99 8.70 -28.43
CA MET A 187 -7.12 9.72 -27.38
C MET A 187 -5.79 10.44 -27.11
N SER A 188 -5.79 11.78 -27.16
CA SER A 188 -4.59 12.58 -26.87
C SER A 188 -4.15 12.46 -25.41
N LYS A 189 -2.84 12.58 -25.17
CA LYS A 189 -2.25 12.50 -23.81
C LYS A 189 -2.88 13.49 -22.82
N LYS A 190 -3.22 14.69 -23.29
CA LYS A 190 -3.84 15.75 -22.47
C LYS A 190 -5.27 15.41 -22.05
N ALA A 191 -6.06 14.81 -22.94
CA ALA A 191 -7.42 14.34 -22.61
C ALA A 191 -7.39 13.16 -21.63
N LEU A 192 -6.41 12.27 -21.78
CA LEU A 192 -6.19 11.12 -20.91
C LEU A 192 -5.78 11.54 -19.49
N GLU A 193 -4.92 12.54 -19.37
CA GLU A 193 -4.53 13.13 -18.08
C GLU A 193 -5.76 13.70 -17.34
N GLN A 194 -6.56 14.52 -18.01
CA GLN A 194 -7.77 15.10 -17.42
C GLN A 194 -8.80 14.02 -17.05
N LEU A 195 -9.01 13.03 -17.92
CA LEU A 195 -9.91 11.90 -17.62
C LEU A 195 -9.42 11.08 -16.43
N SER A 196 -8.12 10.88 -16.29
CA SER A 196 -7.52 10.16 -15.16
C SER A 196 -7.73 10.91 -13.85
N VAL A 197 -7.54 12.24 -13.85
CA VAL A 197 -7.83 13.09 -12.68
C VAL A 197 -9.29 12.99 -12.28
N VAL A 198 -10.22 13.08 -13.23
CA VAL A 198 -11.67 12.95 -12.99
C VAL A 198 -12.01 11.56 -12.44
N THR A 199 -11.41 10.51 -13.00
CA THR A 199 -11.67 9.12 -12.58
C THR A 199 -11.11 8.82 -11.18
N CYS A 200 -9.96 9.39 -10.83
CA CYS A 200 -9.36 9.24 -9.50
C CYS A 200 -10.08 10.05 -8.42
N SER A 201 -10.68 11.18 -8.79
CA SER A 201 -11.41 12.06 -7.86
C SER A 201 -12.87 11.63 -7.65
N GLN A 202 -13.41 10.76 -8.49
CA GLN A 202 -14.80 10.31 -8.42
C GLN A 202 -14.90 8.86 -7.95
N SER A 203 -15.47 8.65 -6.76
CA SER A 203 -15.70 7.33 -6.15
C SER A 203 -17.14 6.81 -6.33
N GLY A 204 -17.99 7.54 -7.06
CA GLY A 204 -19.41 7.23 -7.25
C GLY A 204 -19.69 6.32 -8.46
N LYS A 205 -20.89 5.72 -8.51
CA LYS A 205 -21.32 4.93 -9.68
C LYS A 205 -21.59 5.86 -10.86
N CYS A 206 -21.13 5.48 -12.06
CA CYS A 206 -21.23 6.28 -13.30
C CYS A 206 -22.65 6.80 -13.61
N HIS A 207 -23.71 6.06 -13.27
CA HIS A 207 -25.10 6.46 -13.55
C HIS A 207 -25.68 7.48 -12.56
N GLU A 208 -25.01 7.70 -11.43
CA GLU A 208 -25.40 8.71 -10.43
C GLU A 208 -24.73 10.06 -10.72
N GLN A 209 -23.84 10.12 -11.73
CA GLN A 209 -23.07 11.30 -12.08
C GLN A 209 -23.89 12.23 -12.98
N VAL A 210 -24.24 13.40 -12.44
CA VAL A 210 -24.87 14.48 -13.19
C VAL A 210 -23.78 15.32 -13.84
N PHE A 211 -23.60 15.17 -15.15
CA PHE A 211 -22.71 16.02 -15.92
C PHE A 211 -23.44 17.27 -16.41
N ASP A 212 -22.73 18.40 -16.38
CA ASP A 212 -23.25 19.64 -16.93
C ASP A 212 -23.54 19.52 -18.44
N LYS A 213 -24.61 20.19 -18.90
CA LYS A 213 -25.07 20.10 -20.29
C LYS A 213 -24.05 20.67 -21.26
N ASP A 214 -23.27 21.69 -20.86
CA ASP A 214 -22.23 22.25 -21.71
C ASP A 214 -21.04 21.31 -21.83
N PHE A 215 -20.70 20.58 -20.78
CA PHE A 215 -19.70 19.52 -20.82
C PHE A 215 -20.10 18.40 -21.78
N LEU A 216 -21.34 17.89 -21.67
CA LEU A 216 -21.85 16.84 -22.56
C LEU A 216 -21.89 17.29 -24.03
N ARG A 217 -22.27 18.55 -24.28
CA ARG A 217 -22.28 19.14 -25.62
C ARG A 217 -20.87 19.20 -26.23
N LYS A 218 -19.87 19.65 -25.45
CA LYS A 218 -18.46 19.70 -25.88
C LYS A 218 -17.88 18.31 -26.12
N ALA A 219 -18.16 17.35 -25.24
CA ALA A 219 -17.72 15.97 -25.40
C ALA A 219 -18.31 15.35 -26.68
N LYS A 220 -19.60 15.54 -26.96
CA LYS A 220 -20.28 15.05 -28.16
C LYS A 220 -19.73 15.68 -29.45
N ALA A 221 -19.42 16.97 -29.43
CA ALA A 221 -18.81 17.66 -30.57
C ALA A 221 -17.41 17.09 -30.90
N ALA A 222 -16.59 16.81 -29.88
CA ALA A 222 -15.25 16.23 -30.06
C ALA A 222 -15.27 14.80 -30.62
N THR A 223 -16.31 14.00 -30.32
CA THR A 223 -16.46 12.66 -30.89
C THR A 223 -16.96 12.71 -32.34
N SER A 224 -17.78 13.70 -32.69
CA SER A 224 -18.31 13.83 -34.05
C SER A 224 -17.23 14.27 -35.06
N SER A 225 -16.31 15.15 -34.65
CA SER A 225 -15.19 15.59 -35.49
C SER A 225 -14.19 14.48 -35.87
N VAL A 226 -14.19 13.35 -35.16
CA VAL A 226 -13.33 12.19 -35.46
C VAL A 226 -13.99 11.25 -36.49
N LEU A 227 -15.32 11.27 -36.62
CA LEU A 227 -16.05 10.48 -37.61
C LEU A 227 -16.07 11.14 -39.00
N ASP A 228 -15.82 12.46 -39.08
CA ASP A 228 -15.83 13.24 -40.32
C ASP A 228 -14.45 13.37 -41.00
N GLN A 229 -13.42 12.64 -40.56
CA GLN A 229 -12.16 12.57 -41.30
C GLN A 229 -12.26 11.49 -42.39
N PRO A 230 -12.16 11.86 -43.70
CA PRO A 230 -12.18 10.88 -44.77
C PRO A 230 -10.91 10.02 -44.73
N SER A 231 -11.11 8.72 -44.92
CA SER A 231 -10.09 7.67 -45.11
C SER A 231 -9.08 7.98 -46.20
#